data_AF-A0A7J8MQD5-F1
#
_entry.id   AF-A0A7J8MQD5-F1
#
_cell.length_a   1.000
_cell.length_b   1.000
_cell.length_c   1.000
_cell.angle_alpha   90.00
_cell.angle_beta   90.00
_cell.angle_gamma   90.00
#
_symmetry.space_group_name_H-M   'P 1'
#
loop_
_entity.id
_entity.type
_entity.pdbx_description
1 polymer ?
#
loop_
_entity_poly.entity_id
_entity_poly.type
_entity_poly.pdbx_seq_one_letter_code
_entity_poly.pdbx_strand_id
1 'polypeptide(L)'
;MDHPSNGVSIVGCLRPAFADEESYLRRLFHFDYDEGYTSDWKDGEAPKPSSKYGGSKSGSILYRLEIMQIELFSSLISLKDFQDAEPDVLVHSTSAILERFSEKGIWCNVALKSLCKKKGLQIEEANLIGVDSLGIDVRIFSGVEVRTCRFPFKIRAMSEAAAEKKIRQLLFPRSRRKKFQSHGDELRDP
;
A
#
# COMPACT_ATOMS: atom_id res chain seq x y z
N MET A 1 3.79 -1.10 -28.11
CA MET A 1 2.95 -1.05 -26.90
C MET A 1 3.72 -0.24 -25.88
N ASP A 2 3.27 0.97 -25.60
CA ASP A 2 3.86 1.78 -24.54
C ASP A 2 3.51 1.13 -23.19
N HIS A 3 4.53 0.65 -22.48
CA HIS A 3 4.34 -0.05 -21.21
C HIS A 3 3.85 0.95 -20.15
N PRO A 4 2.96 0.55 -19.23
CA PRO A 4 2.62 1.40 -18.10
C PRO A 4 3.89 1.75 -17.31
N SER A 5 4.04 3.02 -16.91
CA SER A 5 5.29 3.57 -16.35
C SER A 5 5.85 2.81 -15.14
N ASN A 6 5.02 2.01 -14.46
CA ASN A 6 5.37 1.29 -13.24
C ASN A 6 5.40 -0.24 -13.43
N GLY A 7 5.41 -0.74 -14.68
CA GLY A 7 5.49 -2.17 -14.91
C GLY A 7 6.85 -2.75 -14.48
N VAL A 8 6.80 -4.00 -14.01
CA VAL A 8 7.97 -4.81 -13.65
C VAL A 8 7.98 -6.04 -14.55
N SER A 9 9.12 -6.32 -15.16
CA SER A 9 9.40 -7.59 -15.83
C SER A 9 10.32 -8.43 -14.94
N ILE A 10 9.97 -9.68 -14.69
CA ILE A 10 10.78 -10.63 -13.91
C ILE A 10 11.05 -11.85 -14.79
N VAL A 11 12.31 -12.14 -15.03
CA VAL A 11 12.77 -13.28 -15.84
C VAL A 11 13.58 -14.21 -14.96
N GLY A 12 13.31 -15.50 -15.08
CA GLY A 12 13.95 -16.52 -14.26
C GLY A 12 13.54 -17.94 -14.64
N CYS A 13 14.06 -18.90 -13.88
CA CYS A 13 13.76 -20.32 -14.06
C CYS A 13 12.73 -20.78 -13.01
N LEU A 14 11.76 -21.57 -13.44
CA LEU A 14 10.84 -22.22 -12.50
C LEU A 14 11.48 -23.52 -12.00
N ARG A 15 11.54 -23.68 -10.69
CA ARG A 15 11.83 -24.97 -10.05
C ARG A 15 10.62 -25.45 -9.23
N PRO A 16 10.34 -26.75 -9.17
CA PRO A 16 9.38 -27.27 -8.20
C PRO A 16 9.78 -26.88 -6.77
N ALA A 17 8.80 -26.58 -5.92
CA ALA A 17 9.02 -26.41 -4.49
C ALA A 17 9.42 -27.76 -3.87
N PHE A 18 10.36 -27.73 -2.94
CA PHE A 18 10.72 -28.94 -2.20
C PHE A 18 9.61 -29.31 -1.19
N ALA A 19 9.55 -30.58 -0.78
CA ALA A 19 8.47 -31.08 0.09
C ALA A 19 8.44 -30.39 1.47
N ASP A 20 9.59 -29.96 1.97
CA ASP A 20 9.76 -29.19 3.20
C ASP A 20 9.30 -27.72 3.04
N GLU A 21 9.56 -27.10 1.88
CA GLU A 21 9.07 -25.76 1.53
C GLU A 21 7.54 -25.74 1.38
N GLU A 22 6.96 -26.79 0.77
CA GLU A 22 5.53 -26.84 0.41
C GLU A 22 4.62 -26.68 1.63
N SER A 23 4.92 -27.36 2.73
CA SER A 23 4.12 -27.30 3.96
C SER A 23 4.07 -25.89 4.56
N TYR A 24 5.18 -25.14 4.48
CA TYR A 24 5.24 -23.77 4.94
C TYR A 24 4.50 -22.83 3.99
N LEU A 25 4.74 -22.95 2.69
CA LEU A 25 4.13 -22.09 1.67
C LEU A 25 2.60 -22.23 1.64
N ARG A 26 2.06 -23.44 1.78
CA ARG A 26 0.61 -23.66 1.83
C ARG A 26 -0.06 -23.01 3.03
N ARG A 27 0.62 -22.92 4.18
CA ARG A 27 0.12 -22.15 5.34
C ARG A 27 0.20 -20.64 5.09
N LEU A 28 1.30 -20.17 4.50
CA LEU A 28 1.53 -18.74 4.25
C LEU A 28 0.52 -18.16 3.24
N PHE A 29 0.21 -18.91 2.19
CA PHE A 29 -0.70 -18.46 1.13
C PHE A 29 -2.17 -18.83 1.34
N HIS A 30 -2.54 -19.30 2.55
CA HIS A 30 -3.89 -19.75 2.96
C HIS A 30 -4.80 -20.07 1.76
N PHE A 31 -4.55 -21.19 1.09
CA PHE A 31 -5.41 -21.69 0.03
C PHE A 31 -6.69 -22.27 0.65
N ASP A 32 -7.55 -21.41 1.21
CA ASP A 32 -8.92 -21.78 1.47
C ASP A 32 -9.63 -21.77 0.12
N TYR A 33 -9.70 -22.95 -0.50
CA TYR A 33 -10.76 -23.20 -1.46
C TYR A 33 -12.06 -23.07 -0.68
N ASP A 34 -12.72 -21.91 -0.83
CA ASP A 34 -14.14 -21.79 -0.55
C ASP A 34 -14.85 -22.83 -1.42
N GLU A 35 -15.20 -23.97 -0.82
CA GLU A 35 -15.95 -25.06 -1.45
C GLU A 35 -17.41 -24.62 -1.59
N GLY A 36 -17.61 -23.54 -2.35
CA GLY A 36 -18.90 -23.00 -2.75
C GLY A 36 -19.42 -23.69 -4.01
N TYR A 37 -19.53 -25.03 -4.01
CA TYR A 37 -20.44 -25.72 -4.93
C TYR A 37 -21.12 -26.88 -4.21
N THR A 38 -22.32 -26.54 -3.72
CA THR A 38 -23.37 -27.44 -3.31
C THR A 38 -23.71 -28.40 -4.45
N SER A 39 -23.43 -29.69 -4.30
CA SER A 39 -24.16 -30.73 -5.01
C SER A 39 -24.84 -31.63 -4.00
N ASP A 40 -26.13 -31.40 -3.89
CA ASP A 40 -27.15 -32.09 -3.13
C ASP A 40 -27.10 -33.62 -3.32
N TRP A 41 -26.75 -34.35 -2.27
CA TRP A 41 -27.17 -35.75 -2.08
C TRP A 41 -27.44 -35.98 -0.59
N LYS A 42 -28.72 -35.93 -0.25
CA LYS A 42 -29.29 -36.59 0.93
C LYS A 42 -28.94 -38.09 0.86
N ASP A 43 -28.25 -38.63 1.86
CA ASP A 43 -28.86 -39.60 2.78
C ASP A 43 -27.98 -39.81 4.02
N GLY A 44 -28.63 -40.06 5.16
CA GLY A 44 -28.07 -39.87 6.50
C GLY A 44 -27.06 -40.92 6.97
N GLU A 45 -26.00 -40.45 7.63
CA GLU A 45 -25.45 -41.04 8.85
C GLU A 45 -24.56 -40.01 9.55
N ALA A 46 -24.64 -39.93 10.88
CA ALA A 46 -23.93 -38.93 11.69
C ALA A 46 -22.39 -39.06 11.56
N PRO A 47 -21.61 -37.97 11.42
CA PRO A 47 -20.18 -38.08 11.31
C PRO A 47 -19.54 -38.31 12.69
N LYS A 48 -18.94 -39.49 12.85
CA LYS A 48 -17.97 -39.77 13.91
C LYS A 48 -16.76 -38.84 13.75
N PRO A 49 -16.13 -38.33 14.82
CA PRO A 49 -14.92 -37.53 14.71
C PRO A 49 -13.74 -38.47 14.43
N SER A 50 -13.50 -38.77 13.16
CA SER A 50 -12.30 -39.50 12.76
C SER A 50 -11.12 -38.54 12.71
N SER A 51 -10.26 -38.65 13.72
CA SER A 51 -8.89 -38.15 13.68
C SER A 51 -8.16 -38.78 12.50
N LYS A 52 -7.75 -37.96 11.53
CA LYS A 52 -6.68 -38.28 10.60
C LYS A 52 -6.08 -36.96 10.12
N TYR A 53 -4.86 -36.70 10.55
CA TYR A 53 -3.91 -35.85 9.84
C TYR A 53 -3.85 -36.34 8.39
N GLY A 54 -4.61 -35.69 7.54
CA GLY A 54 -4.73 -35.99 6.12
C GLY A 54 -5.06 -34.71 5.42
N GLY A 55 -4.09 -33.80 5.43
CA GLY A 55 -4.19 -32.50 4.77
C GLY A 55 -4.74 -32.71 3.37
N SER A 56 -5.83 -32.00 3.07
CA SER A 56 -6.47 -31.98 1.77
C SER A 56 -5.40 -31.76 0.70
N LYS A 57 -5.04 -32.83 -0.01
CA LYS A 57 -4.06 -32.81 -1.10
C LYS A 57 -4.73 -32.11 -2.28
N SER A 58 -4.70 -30.79 -2.29
CA SER A 58 -4.88 -30.02 -3.51
C SER A 58 -3.80 -30.48 -4.49
N GLY A 59 -4.17 -31.12 -5.61
CA GLY A 59 -3.25 -31.64 -6.63
C GLY A 59 -2.44 -30.58 -7.39
N SER A 60 -2.33 -29.37 -6.86
CA SER A 60 -1.53 -28.28 -7.42
C SER A 60 -0.06 -28.43 -7.00
N ILE A 61 0.84 -28.33 -7.96
CA ILE A 61 2.29 -28.29 -7.72
C ILE A 61 2.72 -26.83 -7.54
N LEU A 62 3.43 -26.53 -6.46
CA LEU A 62 4.01 -25.21 -6.25
C LEU A 62 5.36 -25.11 -6.99
N TYR A 63 5.56 -23.98 -7.68
CA TYR A 63 6.83 -23.65 -8.31
C TYR A 63 7.39 -22.38 -7.68
N ARG A 64 8.72 -22.35 -7.50
CA ARG A 64 9.46 -21.16 -7.14
C ARG A 64 10.14 -20.60 -8.38
N LEU A 65 9.96 -19.31 -8.61
CA LEU A 65 10.69 -18.56 -9.64
C LEU A 65 12.06 -18.14 -9.08
N GLU A 66 13.13 -18.69 -9.65
CA GLU A 66 14.49 -18.26 -9.40
C GLU A 66 14.81 -17.09 -10.32
N ILE A 67 14.77 -15.88 -9.75
CA ILE A 67 14.91 -14.62 -10.48
C ILE A 67 16.35 -14.48 -10.98
N MET A 68 16.51 -14.33 -12.29
CA MET A 68 17.79 -14.07 -12.96
C MET A 68 17.91 -12.61 -13.40
N GLN A 69 16.77 -11.98 -13.71
CA GLN A 69 16.72 -10.59 -14.17
C GLN A 69 15.40 -9.95 -13.74
N ILE A 70 15.49 -8.68 -13.35
CA ILE A 70 14.35 -7.84 -13.03
C ILE A 70 14.52 -6.49 -13.71
N GLU A 71 13.48 -6.00 -14.36
CA GLU A 71 13.47 -4.71 -15.03
C GLU A 71 12.25 -3.92 -14.59
N LEU A 72 12.49 -2.68 -14.13
CA LEU A 72 11.43 -1.69 -14.00
C LEU A 72 11.40 -0.87 -15.28
N PHE A 73 10.22 -0.70 -15.86
CA PHE A 73 10.10 0.18 -17.02
C PHE A 73 10.40 1.65 -16.72
N SER A 74 10.41 2.03 -15.43
CA SER A 74 10.82 3.36 -14.96
C SER A 74 12.34 3.53 -14.77
N SER A 75 13.09 2.43 -14.58
CA SER A 75 14.48 2.50 -14.09
C SER A 75 15.20 1.16 -14.21
N LEU A 76 16.51 1.18 -14.47
CA LEU A 76 17.33 -0.04 -14.43
C LEU A 76 17.63 -0.43 -12.97
N ILE A 77 17.40 -1.69 -12.60
CA ILE A 77 17.74 -2.27 -11.30
C ILE A 77 18.68 -3.46 -11.53
N SER A 78 19.76 -3.56 -10.76
CA SER A 78 20.60 -4.75 -10.79
C SER A 78 19.97 -5.88 -9.96
N LEU A 79 20.22 -7.13 -10.34
CA LEU A 79 19.74 -8.29 -9.56
C LEU A 79 20.23 -8.24 -8.10
N LYS A 80 21.45 -7.72 -7.88
CA LYS A 80 22.05 -7.59 -6.55
C LYS A 80 21.30 -6.57 -5.71
N ASP A 81 20.98 -5.41 -6.27
CA ASP A 81 20.19 -4.39 -5.57
C ASP A 81 18.81 -4.92 -5.16
N PHE A 82 18.17 -5.73 -6.01
CA PHE A 82 16.90 -6.38 -5.67
C PHE A 82 17.06 -7.40 -4.53
N GLN A 83 18.11 -8.21 -4.55
CA GLN A 83 18.37 -9.21 -3.51
C GLN A 83 18.70 -8.59 -2.14
N ASP A 84 19.40 -7.45 -2.15
CA ASP A 84 19.78 -6.72 -0.94
C ASP A 84 18.69 -5.77 -0.45
N ALA A 85 17.63 -5.56 -1.23
CA ALA A 85 16.52 -4.69 -0.87
C ALA A 85 15.62 -5.34 0.19
N GLU A 86 15.20 -4.54 1.16
CA GLU A 86 14.18 -4.91 2.14
C GLU A 86 12.81 -4.34 1.75
N PRO A 87 11.72 -5.06 2.04
CA PRO A 87 10.38 -4.50 1.89
C PRO A 87 10.18 -3.29 2.80
N ASP A 88 9.32 -2.35 2.38
CA ASP A 88 8.99 -1.20 3.21
C ASP A 88 8.31 -1.64 4.51
N VAL A 89 8.63 -0.96 5.61
CA VAL A 89 8.07 -1.26 6.95
C VAL A 89 6.54 -1.18 7.00
N LEU A 90 5.92 -0.46 6.06
CA LEU A 90 4.47 -0.31 5.97
C LEU A 90 3.81 -1.28 4.99
N VAL A 91 4.55 -2.17 4.30
CA VAL A 91 4.00 -3.01 3.21
C VAL A 91 2.75 -3.79 3.62
N HIS A 92 2.69 -4.27 4.87
CA HIS A 92 1.55 -5.03 5.40
C HIS A 92 0.42 -4.14 5.96
N SER A 93 0.69 -2.87 6.23
CA SER A 93 -0.28 -1.91 6.79
C SER A 93 -0.83 -0.94 5.73
N THR A 94 -0.27 -0.89 4.52
CA THR A 94 -0.66 0.08 3.49
C THR A 94 -2.15 0.02 3.18
N SER A 95 -2.73 -1.16 2.97
CA SER A 95 -4.16 -1.34 2.70
C SER A 95 -5.02 -0.81 3.85
N ALA A 96 -4.71 -1.21 5.09
CA ALA A 96 -5.44 -0.78 6.27
C ALA A 96 -5.37 0.74 6.49
N ILE A 97 -4.22 1.37 6.22
CA ILE A 97 -4.09 2.83 6.25
C ILE A 97 -4.98 3.46 5.18
N LEU A 98 -4.89 3.00 3.93
CA LEU A 98 -5.68 3.55 2.82
C LEU A 98 -7.19 3.47 3.10
N GLU A 99 -7.66 2.34 3.62
CA GLU A 99 -9.06 2.13 3.98
C GLU A 99 -9.54 3.17 5.01
N ARG A 100 -8.81 3.38 6.10
CA ARG A 100 -9.17 4.37 7.14
C ARG A 100 -9.14 5.82 6.68
N PHE A 101 -8.41 6.14 5.60
CA PHE A 101 -8.48 7.45 4.95
C PHE A 101 -9.58 7.51 3.89
N SER A 102 -9.94 6.38 3.26
CA SER A 102 -11.06 6.29 2.34
C SER A 102 -12.42 6.43 3.04
N GLU A 103 -12.58 5.88 4.25
CA GLU A 103 -13.80 6.01 5.08
C GLU A 103 -14.15 7.48 5.40
N LYS A 104 -13.14 8.34 5.48
CA LYS A 104 -13.31 9.80 5.71
C LYS A 104 -13.60 10.58 4.43
N GLY A 105 -13.56 9.91 3.28
CA GLY A 105 -13.93 10.33 1.92
C GLY A 105 -13.79 11.83 1.64
N ILE A 106 -14.89 12.55 1.88
CA ILE A 106 -15.04 13.97 1.55
C ILE A 106 -13.95 14.83 2.22
N TRP A 107 -13.64 14.57 3.49
CA TRP A 107 -12.64 15.36 4.24
C TRP A 107 -11.23 15.15 3.70
N CYS A 108 -10.91 13.91 3.31
CA CYS A 108 -9.62 13.57 2.72
C CYS A 108 -9.47 14.21 1.35
N ASN A 109 -10.50 14.17 0.49
CA ASN A 109 -10.47 14.81 -0.82
C ASN A 109 -10.23 16.32 -0.72
N VAL A 110 -10.97 17.02 0.15
CA VAL A 110 -10.80 18.46 0.39
C VAL A 110 -9.38 18.79 0.89
N ALA A 111 -8.88 18.00 1.85
CA ALA A 111 -7.53 18.21 2.38
C ALA A 111 -6.44 17.94 1.33
N LEU A 112 -6.58 16.89 0.53
CA LEU A 112 -5.66 16.55 -0.57
C LEU A 112 -5.67 17.62 -1.66
N LYS A 113 -6.85 18.17 -2.01
CA LYS A 113 -6.95 19.35 -2.89
C LYS A 113 -6.17 20.53 -2.35
N SER A 114 -6.32 20.83 -1.07
CA SER A 114 -5.58 21.92 -0.42
C SER A 114 -4.07 21.68 -0.46
N LEU A 115 -3.63 20.43 -0.31
CA LEU A 115 -2.23 20.02 -0.37
C LEU A 115 -1.67 20.18 -1.80
N CYS A 116 -2.41 19.77 -2.82
CA CYS A 116 -2.03 19.93 -4.23
C CYS A 116 -1.98 21.40 -4.64
N LYS A 117 -2.93 22.22 -4.16
CA LYS A 117 -2.93 23.67 -4.40
C LYS A 117 -1.68 24.35 -3.84
N LYS A 118 -1.15 23.91 -2.69
CA LYS A 118 0.13 24.40 -2.14
C LYS A 118 1.33 24.05 -3.02
N LYS A 119 1.24 22.99 -3.82
CA LYS A 119 2.24 22.60 -4.83
C LYS A 119 2.04 23.32 -6.17
N GLY A 120 1.05 24.23 -6.26
CA GLY A 120 0.74 24.98 -7.47
C GLY A 120 -0.16 24.25 -8.47
N LEU A 121 -0.79 23.15 -8.07
CA LEU A 121 -1.63 22.33 -8.95
C LEU A 121 -3.11 22.72 -8.78
N GLN A 122 -3.79 23.04 -9.88
CA GLN A 122 -5.24 23.24 -9.93
C GLN A 122 -5.90 21.92 -10.34
N ILE A 123 -6.69 21.34 -9.46
CA ILE A 123 -7.22 19.98 -9.61
C ILE A 123 -8.68 19.89 -9.18
N GLU A 124 -9.44 19.03 -9.84
CA GLU A 124 -10.86 18.77 -9.61
C GLU A 124 -11.09 17.69 -8.55
N GLU A 125 -10.19 16.72 -8.48
CA GLU A 125 -10.27 15.61 -7.53
C GLU A 125 -8.87 15.12 -7.14
N ALA A 126 -8.71 14.66 -5.89
CA ALA A 126 -7.49 14.01 -5.43
C ALA A 126 -7.80 12.84 -4.50
N ASN A 127 -7.14 11.72 -4.76
CA ASN A 127 -7.31 10.47 -4.02
C ASN A 127 -5.96 9.92 -3.57
N LEU A 128 -5.89 9.50 -2.31
CA LEU A 128 -4.70 8.82 -1.77
C LEU A 128 -4.65 7.40 -2.35
N ILE A 129 -3.58 7.06 -3.06
CA ILE A 129 -3.43 5.75 -3.73
C ILE A 129 -2.27 4.90 -3.20
N GLY A 130 -1.34 5.52 -2.46
CA GLY A 130 -0.18 4.82 -1.93
C GLY A 130 0.38 5.49 -0.70
N VAL A 131 0.95 4.67 0.19
CA VAL A 131 1.65 5.08 1.40
C VAL A 131 2.84 4.15 1.59
N ASP A 132 4.00 4.72 1.90
CA ASP A 132 5.20 4.00 2.33
C ASP A 132 5.90 4.77 3.46
N SER A 133 7.03 4.26 3.95
CA SER A 133 7.77 4.89 5.04
C SER A 133 8.30 6.29 4.72
N LEU A 134 8.41 6.66 3.45
CA LEU A 134 8.98 7.93 2.99
C LEU A 134 7.94 8.97 2.60
N GLY A 135 6.68 8.59 2.36
CA GLY A 135 5.66 9.54 1.95
C GLY A 135 4.36 8.91 1.48
N ILE A 136 3.60 9.73 0.74
CA ILE A 136 2.32 9.33 0.15
C ILE A 136 2.26 9.65 -1.34
N ASP A 137 1.51 8.82 -2.06
CA ASP A 137 1.18 9.01 -3.47
C ASP A 137 -0.30 9.37 -3.61
N VAL A 138 -0.54 10.47 -4.32
CA VAL A 138 -1.87 11.05 -4.51
C VAL A 138 -2.17 11.09 -6.01
N ARG A 139 -3.23 10.42 -6.43
CA ARG A 139 -3.77 10.52 -7.77
C ARG A 139 -4.62 11.78 -7.87
N ILE A 140 -4.32 12.63 -8.83
CA ILE A 140 -5.00 13.90 -9.09
C ILE A 140 -5.69 13.85 -10.46
N PHE A 141 -6.84 14.51 -10.54
CA PHE A 141 -7.65 14.62 -11.74
C PHE A 141 -7.81 16.12 -12.09
N SER A 142 -7.54 16.48 -13.34
CA SER A 142 -7.71 17.83 -13.87
C SER A 142 -8.27 17.74 -15.28
N GLY A 143 -9.57 17.96 -15.44
CA GLY A 143 -10.29 17.64 -16.67
C GLY A 143 -10.11 16.19 -17.09
N VAL A 144 -9.52 15.97 -18.27
CA VAL A 144 -9.23 14.64 -18.82
C VAL A 144 -7.87 14.07 -18.38
N GLU A 145 -7.04 14.86 -17.70
CA GLU A 145 -5.72 14.41 -17.27
C GLU A 145 -5.75 13.75 -15.88
N VAL A 146 -5.12 12.58 -15.80
CA VAL A 146 -4.85 11.88 -14.54
C VAL A 146 -3.35 11.86 -14.30
N ARG A 147 -2.91 12.35 -13.14
CA ARG A 147 -1.49 12.34 -12.75
C ARG A 147 -1.32 11.76 -11.34
N THR A 148 -0.18 11.15 -11.08
CA THR A 148 0.20 10.73 -9.71
C THR A 148 1.25 11.69 -9.17
N CYS A 149 0.99 12.26 -8.00
CA CYS A 149 1.87 13.18 -7.30
C CYS A 149 2.38 12.56 -6.01
N ARG A 150 3.71 12.55 -5.86
CA ARG A 150 4.39 12.17 -4.63
C ARG A 150 4.48 13.35 -3.66
N PHE A 151 4.18 13.09 -2.38
CA PHE A 151 4.38 14.00 -1.26
C PHE A 151 5.24 13.32 -0.18
N PRO A 152 6.49 13.78 0.02
CA PRO A 152 7.39 13.15 0.97
C PRO A 152 7.06 13.54 2.42
N PHE A 153 7.30 12.61 3.34
CA PHE A 153 7.43 12.93 4.76
C PHE A 153 8.79 13.58 5.03
N LYS A 154 8.82 14.50 6.00
CA LYS A 154 10.08 15.13 6.44
C LYS A 154 11.05 14.14 7.09
N ILE A 155 10.51 13.08 7.67
CA ILE A 155 11.24 12.04 8.41
C ILE A 155 10.58 10.72 8.04
N ARG A 156 11.35 9.64 7.94
CA ARG A 156 10.85 8.27 7.70
C ARG A 156 9.86 7.82 8.79
N ALA A 157 8.72 7.25 8.40
CA ALA A 157 7.76 6.61 9.30
C ALA A 157 8.22 5.18 9.60
N MET A 158 8.31 4.83 10.89
CA MET A 158 8.79 3.52 11.34
C MET A 158 7.66 2.59 11.79
N SER A 159 6.42 3.05 11.72
CA SER A 159 5.23 2.28 12.11
C SER A 159 3.98 2.84 11.46
N GLU A 160 2.92 2.03 11.41
CA GLU A 160 1.60 2.40 10.93
C GLU A 160 1.06 3.67 11.60
N ALA A 161 1.07 3.70 12.94
CA ALA A 161 0.60 4.87 13.70
C ALA A 161 1.43 6.13 13.42
N ALA A 162 2.75 5.98 13.22
CA ALA A 162 3.62 7.10 12.86
C ALA A 162 3.31 7.63 11.44
N ALA A 163 3.05 6.74 10.49
CA ALA A 163 2.64 7.09 9.14
C ALA A 163 1.32 7.85 9.14
N GLU A 164 0.28 7.32 9.81
CA GLU A 164 -1.00 8.00 9.92
C GLU A 164 -0.89 9.41 10.50
N LYS A 165 -0.12 9.55 11.58
CA LYS A 165 0.11 10.83 12.24
C LYS A 165 0.75 11.82 11.26
N LYS A 166 1.71 11.36 10.45
CA LYS A 166 2.38 12.19 9.44
C LYS A 166 1.45 12.57 8.29
N ILE A 167 0.62 11.65 7.81
CA ILE A 167 -0.41 11.93 6.80
C ILE A 167 -1.38 13.00 7.33
N ARG A 168 -1.88 12.83 8.57
CA ARG A 168 -2.76 13.83 9.20
C ARG A 168 -2.08 15.19 9.34
N GLN A 169 -0.79 15.24 9.69
CA GLN A 169 -0.03 16.49 9.79
C GLN A 169 0.18 17.17 8.43
N LEU A 170 0.34 16.39 7.35
CA LEU A 170 0.44 16.91 5.98
C LEU A 170 -0.90 17.49 5.50
N LEU A 171 -1.99 16.75 5.71
CA LEU A 171 -3.33 17.12 5.28
C LEU A 171 -3.92 18.27 6.10
N PHE A 172 -3.68 18.26 7.42
CA PHE A 172 -4.25 19.21 8.38
C PHE A 172 -3.14 19.88 9.20
N PRO A 173 -2.28 20.70 8.57
CA PRO A 173 -1.22 21.39 9.29
C PRO A 173 -1.85 22.36 10.30
N ARG A 174 -1.45 22.23 11.57
CA ARG A 174 -1.87 23.17 12.61
C ARG A 174 -1.47 24.57 12.15
N SER A 175 -2.46 25.47 12.03
CA SER A 175 -2.21 26.89 11.80
C SER A 175 -1.21 27.36 12.85
N ARG A 176 0.01 27.75 12.42
CA ARG A 176 0.92 28.46 13.32
C ARG A 176 0.14 29.66 13.83
N ARG A 177 -0.20 29.70 15.12
CA ARG A 177 -0.71 30.93 15.75
C ARG A 177 0.34 31.99 15.42
N LYS A 178 0.00 32.94 14.55
CA LYS A 178 0.76 34.18 14.43
C LYS A 178 0.74 34.78 15.84
N LYS A 179 1.88 34.80 16.53
CA LYS A 179 2.05 35.72 17.65
C LYS A 179 1.95 37.10 17.01
N PHE A 180 0.80 37.76 17.16
CA PHE A 180 0.75 39.19 16.99
C PHE A 180 1.70 39.76 18.06
N GLN A 181 2.88 40.22 17.63
CA GLN A 181 3.62 41.20 18.41
C GLN A 181 2.73 42.43 18.40
N SER A 182 2.08 42.71 19.53
CA SER A 182 1.49 44.02 19.79
C SER A 182 2.64 45.02 19.72
N HIS A 183 2.68 45.81 18.66
CA HIS A 183 3.43 47.06 18.67
C HIS A 183 2.88 47.87 19.84
N GLY A 184 3.69 48.06 20.87
CA GLY A 184 3.42 49.00 21.94
C GLY A 184 3.33 50.39 21.32
N ASP A 185 2.14 50.95 21.43
CA ASP A 185 1.82 52.32 21.11
C ASP A 185 2.47 53.20 22.20
N GLU A 186 3.71 53.65 21.98
CA GLU A 186 4.29 54.75 22.74
C GLU A 186 3.77 56.06 22.14
N LEU A 187 2.59 56.44 22.61
CA LEU A 187 2.06 57.79 22.54
C LEU A 187 3.07 58.75 23.19
N ARG A 188 3.62 59.63 22.35
CA ARG A 188 4.18 60.93 22.76
C ARG A 188 3.12 61.74 23.49
N ASP A 189 3.56 62.57 24.45
CA ASP A 189 2.97 63.87 24.79
C ASP A 189 3.89 64.60 25.82
N PRO A 190 3.78 65.93 26.02
CA PRO A 190 4.55 66.98 25.31
C PRO A 190 5.73 67.57 26.10
#